data_AF-A0A5B9MI08-F1
#
_entry.id   AF-A0A5B9MI08-F1
#
_cell.length_a   1.000
_cell.length_b   1.000
_cell.length_c   1.000
_cell.angle_alpha   90.00
_cell.angle_beta   90.00
_cell.angle_gamma   90.00
#
_symmetry.space_group_name_H-M   'P 1'
#
loop_
_entity.id
_entity.type
_entity.pdbx_description
1 polymer ?
#
loop_
_entity_poly.entity_id
_entity_poly.type
_entity_poly.pdbx_seq_one_letter_code
_entity_poly.pdbx_strand_id
1 'polypeptide(L)'
;MQIDRNEFLKYLDEKMGVDTSEIEGDTALFSSGILDSFSMVDVVMFIEKSAQTKLRPGEVNLENLDSVDRIINFIETRQDD
;
A
#
# COMPACT_ATOMS: atom_id res chain seq x y z
N MET A 1 5.09 16.69 -1.47
CA MET A 1 4.96 15.80 -0.30
C MET A 1 5.30 14.44 -0.85
N GLN A 2 6.50 13.94 -0.58
CA GLN A 2 6.89 12.61 -1.02
C GLN A 2 6.28 11.65 -0.01
N ILE A 3 5.40 10.77 -0.48
CA ILE A 3 4.72 9.83 0.40
C ILE A 3 5.71 8.74 0.76
N ASP A 4 5.95 8.58 2.05
CA ASP A 4 6.92 7.65 2.58
C ASP A 4 6.26 6.45 3.27
N ARG A 5 7.08 5.45 3.58
CA ARG A 5 6.70 4.24 4.31
C ARG A 5 5.92 4.53 5.59
N ASN A 6 6.29 5.56 6.34
CA ASN A 6 5.68 5.86 7.63
C ASN A 6 4.25 6.37 7.46
N GLU A 7 3.99 7.18 6.43
CA GLU A 7 2.63 7.64 6.13
C GLU A 7 1.70 6.49 5.78
N PHE A 8 2.19 5.50 5.02
CA PHE A 8 1.39 4.31 4.71
C PHE A 8 1.14 3.43 5.94
N LEU A 9 2.16 3.16 6.75
CA LEU A 9 1.99 2.38 7.99
C LEU A 9 1.01 3.08 8.96
N LYS A 10 1.14 4.39 9.12
CA LYS A 10 0.20 5.18 9.91
C LYS A 10 -1.23 5.10 9.37
N TYR A 11 -1.39 5.11 8.04
CA TYR A 11 -2.70 4.92 7.43
C TYR A 11 -3.30 3.55 7.76
N LEU A 12 -2.51 2.48 7.74
CA LEU A 12 -2.97 1.14 8.12
C LEU A 12 -3.39 1.08 9.60
N ASP A 13 -2.60 1.66 10.51
CA ASP A 13 -2.94 1.72 11.94
C ASP A 13 -4.21 2.54 12.19
N GLU A 14 -4.27 3.79 11.72
CA GLU A 14 -5.40 4.69 11.99
C GLU A 14 -6.70 4.28 11.27
N LYS A 15 -6.60 3.72 10.05
CA LYS A 15 -7.77 3.41 9.22
C LYS A 15 -8.26 1.99 9.39
N MET A 16 -7.34 1.04 9.62
CA MET A 16 -7.65 -0.39 9.64
C MET A 16 -7.42 -1.03 11.02
N GLY A 17 -6.78 -0.34 11.96
CA GLY A 17 -6.45 -0.89 13.28
C GLY A 17 -5.41 -2.01 13.20
N VAL A 18 -4.53 -1.97 12.19
CA VAL A 18 -3.47 -2.95 11.98
C VAL A 18 -2.26 -2.57 12.82
N ASP A 19 -1.76 -3.50 13.62
CA ASP A 19 -0.50 -3.30 14.33
C ASP A 19 0.67 -3.28 13.33
N THR A 20 1.25 -2.10 13.16
CA THR A 20 2.35 -1.86 12.21
C THR A 20 3.73 -1.95 12.85
N SER A 21 3.81 -2.24 14.15
CA SER A 21 5.06 -2.25 14.92
C SER A 21 6.08 -3.27 14.41
N GLU A 22 5.61 -4.40 13.88
CA GLU A 22 6.44 -5.50 13.35
C GLU A 22 6.42 -5.60 11.82
N ILE A 23 5.75 -4.69 11.13
CA ILE A 23 5.72 -4.69 9.67
C ILE A 23 7.02 -4.10 9.18
N GLU A 24 7.80 -4.88 8.44
CA GLU A 24 9.00 -4.45 7.69
C GLU A 24 8.65 -4.10 6.23
N GLY A 25 9.63 -3.66 5.44
CA GLY A 25 9.39 -3.19 4.07
C GLY A 25 8.94 -4.31 3.12
N ASP A 26 9.54 -5.49 3.26
CA ASP A 26 9.29 -6.70 2.47
C ASP A 26 8.24 -7.63 3.10
N THR A 27 7.69 -7.24 4.25
CA THR A 27 6.65 -8.01 4.94
C THR A 27 5.44 -8.16 4.04
N ALA A 28 5.07 -9.42 3.79
CA ALA A 28 3.84 -9.76 3.11
C ALA A 28 2.64 -9.25 3.93
N LEU A 29 1.75 -8.48 3.31
CA LEU A 29 0.59 -7.88 3.95
C LEU A 29 -0.66 -8.72 3.68
N PHE A 30 -0.90 -9.11 2.43
CA PHE A 30 -2.10 -9.83 2.04
C PHE A 30 -1.87 -11.34 2.04
N SER A 31 -0.73 -11.80 1.52
CA SER A 31 -0.41 -13.24 1.46
C SER A 31 -0.11 -13.86 2.83
N SER A 32 0.28 -13.05 3.81
CA SER A 32 0.43 -13.45 5.22
C SER A 32 -0.89 -13.44 6.00
N GLY A 33 -1.92 -12.76 5.49
CA GLY A 33 -3.19 -12.55 6.18
C GLY A 33 -3.22 -11.38 7.18
N ILE A 34 -2.22 -10.49 7.17
CA ILE A 34 -2.27 -9.24 7.95
C ILE A 34 -3.42 -8.34 7.45
N LEU A 35 -3.59 -8.28 6.14
CA LEU A 35 -4.67 -7.57 5.45
C LEU A 35 -5.57 -8.55 4.70
N ASP A 36 -6.87 -8.29 4.77
CA ASP A 36 -7.88 -9.03 4.04
C ASP A 36 -8.10 -8.45 2.63
N SER A 37 -8.80 -9.22 1.79
CA SER A 37 -9.19 -8.79 0.43
C SER A 37 -10.04 -7.51 0.41
N PHE A 38 -10.77 -7.21 1.48
CA PHE A 38 -11.52 -5.94 1.60
C PHE A 38 -10.60 -4.75 1.80
N SER A 39 -9.55 -4.90 2.62
CA SER A 39 -8.54 -3.87 2.87
C SER A 39 -7.78 -3.47 1.60
N MET A 40 -7.77 -4.34 0.58
CA MET A 40 -7.18 -4.02 -0.73
C MET A 40 -7.84 -2.81 -1.38
N VAL A 41 -9.14 -2.60 -1.19
CA VAL A 41 -9.86 -1.43 -1.73
C VAL A 41 -9.33 -0.14 -1.11
N ASP A 42 -9.14 -0.13 0.21
CA ASP A 42 -8.59 1.01 0.94
C ASP A 42 -7.13 1.28 0.58
N VAL A 43 -6.30 0.24 0.44
CA VAL A 43 -4.91 0.39 -0.04
C VAL A 43 -4.89 0.96 -1.46
N VAL A 44 -5.73 0.48 -2.37
CA VAL A 44 -5.84 1.06 -3.73
C VAL A 44 -6.25 2.53 -3.66
N MET A 45 -7.25 2.88 -2.85
CA MET A 45 -7.67 4.27 -2.67
C MET A 45 -6.54 5.15 -2.12
N PHE A 46 -5.74 4.64 -1.17
CA PHE A 46 -4.56 5.33 -0.66
C PHE A 46 -3.56 5.60 -1.80
N ILE A 47 -3.22 4.58 -2.60
CA ILE A 47 -2.27 4.70 -3.71
C ILE A 47 -2.79 5.70 -4.75
N GLU A 48 -4.06 5.62 -5.14
CA GLU A 48 -4.62 6.52 -6.15
C GLU A 48 -4.60 7.99 -5.69
N LYS A 49 -4.92 8.22 -4.42
CA LYS A 49 -4.83 9.55 -3.81
C LYS A 49 -3.39 10.04 -3.74
N SER A 50 -2.46 9.15 -3.44
CA SER A 50 -1.04 9.41 -3.27
C SER A 50 -0.33 9.76 -4.59
N ALA A 51 -0.60 8.97 -5.63
CA ALA A 51 -0.01 9.14 -6.95
C ALA A 51 -0.83 10.09 -7.84
N GLN A 52 -1.96 10.63 -7.35
CA GLN A 52 -2.91 11.45 -8.11
C GLN A 52 -3.36 10.82 -9.44
N THR A 53 -3.34 9.48 -9.53
CA THR A 53 -3.66 8.71 -10.74
C THR A 53 -4.45 7.47 -10.37
N LYS A 54 -5.20 6.91 -11.32
CA LYS A 54 -5.98 5.69 -11.09
C LYS A 54 -5.18 4.43 -11.38
N LEU A 55 -5.38 3.40 -10.57
CA LEU A 55 -4.82 2.07 -10.85
C LEU A 55 -5.66 1.39 -11.92
N ARG A 56 -4.98 0.70 -12.85
CA ARG A 56 -5.66 -0.18 -13.79
C ARG A 56 -6.00 -1.49 -13.08
N PRO A 57 -7.10 -2.17 -13.45
CA PRO A 57 -7.50 -3.43 -12.81
C PRO A 57 -6.41 -4.52 -12.83
N GLY A 58 -5.57 -4.56 -13.87
CA GLY A 58 -4.46 -5.53 -13.95
C GLY A 58 -3.28 -5.24 -13.02
N GLU A 59 -3.21 -4.03 -12.46
CA GLU A 59 -2.14 -3.62 -11.54
C GLU A 59 -2.49 -3.93 -10.08
N VAL A 60 -3.77 -4.12 -9.77
CA VAL A 60 -4.27 -4.47 -8.44
C VAL A 60 -4.09 -5.97 -8.23
N ASN A 61 -2.88 -6.37 -7.84
CA ASN A 61 -2.52 -7.76 -7.60
C ASN A 61 -1.45 -7.86 -6.50
N LEU A 62 -1.22 -9.08 -6.00
CA LEU A 62 -0.24 -9.34 -4.95
C LEU A 62 1.21 -9.08 -5.40
N GLU A 63 1.52 -9.25 -6.68
CA GLU A 63 2.87 -8.97 -7.19
C GLU A 63 3.25 -7.50 -7.01
N ASN A 64 2.27 -6.59 -7.10
CA ASN A 64 2.47 -5.15 -6.93
C ASN A 64 2.14 -4.62 -5.53
N LEU A 65 1.19 -5.25 -4.82
CA LEU A 65 0.60 -4.66 -3.61
C LEU A 65 0.81 -5.47 -2.33
N ASP A 66 1.56 -6.58 -2.38
CA ASP A 66 1.68 -7.47 -1.21
C ASP A 66 2.65 -7.00 -0.12
N SER A 67 3.40 -5.91 -0.30
CA SER A 67 4.32 -5.41 0.74
C SER A 67 4.42 -3.90 0.69
N VAL A 68 4.85 -3.30 1.79
CA VAL A 68 4.96 -1.84 1.91
C VAL A 68 5.92 -1.28 0.87
N ASP A 69 7.10 -1.88 0.71
CA ASP A 69 8.11 -1.39 -0.24
C ASP A 69 7.60 -1.43 -1.68
N ARG A 70 6.86 -2.49 -2.06
CA ARG A 70 6.26 -2.57 -3.39
C ARG A 70 5.23 -1.48 -3.62
N ILE A 71 4.40 -1.20 -2.62
CA ILE A 71 3.37 -0.15 -2.67
C ILE A 71 4.02 1.23 -2.82
N ILE A 72 5.03 1.54 -2.00
CA ILE A 72 5.73 2.83 -2.06
C ILE A 72 6.46 2.99 -3.39
N ASN A 73 7.22 1.97 -3.83
CA ASN A 73 7.91 2.01 -5.12
C ASN A 73 6.92 2.16 -6.29
N PHE A 74 5.74 1.55 -6.20
CA PHE A 74 4.69 1.71 -7.21
C PHE A 74 4.12 3.14 -7.26
N ILE A 75 3.98 3.82 -6.11
CA ILE A 75 3.59 5.23 -6.03
C ILE A 75 4.69 6.12 -6.62
N GLU A 76 5.94 5.93 -6.20
CA GLU A 76 7.08 6.75 -6.63
C GLU A 76 7.28 6.67 -8.14
N THR A 77 7.25 5.46 -8.71
CA THR A 77 7.38 5.25 -10.17
C THR A 77 6.36 6.06 -10.97
N ARG A 78 5.18 6.33 -10.41
CA ARG A 78 4.10 7.09 -11.07
C ARG A 78 4.17 8.59 -10.85
N GLN A 79 4.87 9.05 -9.82
CA GLN A 79 5.05 10.47 -9.56
C GLN A 79 6.13 11.09 -10.46
N ASP A 80 7.05 10.27 -10.97
CA ASP A 80 8.12 10.68 -11.88
C ASP A 80 7.76 10.63 -13.39
N ASP A 81 6.59 10.10 -13.76
CA ASP A 81 6.03 10.07 -15.14
C ASP A 81 5.21 11.35 -15.47
#